data_AF-A0A4R2BNE2-F1
#
_entry.id   AF-A0A4R2BNE2-F1
#
_cell.length_a   1.000
_cell.length_b   1.000
_cell.length_c   1.000
_cell.angle_alpha   90.00
_cell.angle_beta   90.00
_cell.angle_gamma   90.00
#
_symmetry.space_group_name_H-M   'P 1'
#
loop_
_entity.id
_entity.type
_entity.pdbx_description
1 polymer ?
#
loop_
_entity_poly.entity_id
_entity_poly.type
_entity_poly.pdbx_seq_one_letter_code
_entity_poly.pdbx_strand_id
1 'polypeptide(L)'
;DSDQVRLTHVFETHIHNDYVTGGLALARATGARYLVNGDDAVSFDRTPIHDGETVAVGQRIRVRAIHTPGHTFTHLSYALTDAGRGNEPIGVFTGGSLLYGATGRPDLLGTENTDKLVRHQHASAHRLAGGLPNATGVYPTHGFGSFCSATQTNATESTIGQERRTNPVLTQDEETYVRELLDGLGAWPAYYIHMGRTNAAGPAAPDPVPTRARRGVGARRRRLPRSPRRSSTPPNARPSRSTTTSRTPSKPDSSCCDPRPDQLRQALNGP
;
A
#
# COMPACT_ATOMS: atom_id res chain seq x y z
N ASP A 1 -2.17 -24.53 -17.28
CA ASP A 1 -1.13 -23.55 -16.97
C ASP A 1 0.23 -24.13 -17.30
N SER A 2 1.02 -23.43 -18.11
CA SER A 2 2.17 -23.98 -18.84
C SER A 2 3.42 -24.27 -17.99
N ASP A 3 3.48 -23.79 -16.74
CA ASP A 3 4.69 -23.92 -15.91
C ASP A 3 4.52 -24.84 -14.67
N GLN A 4 3.33 -25.38 -14.42
CA GLN A 4 3.00 -26.26 -13.27
C GLN A 4 3.66 -25.86 -11.91
N VAL A 5 3.68 -24.57 -11.59
CA VAL A 5 4.23 -24.10 -10.30
C VAL A 5 3.21 -24.27 -9.17
N ARG A 6 3.69 -24.67 -7.98
CA ARG A 6 2.87 -24.75 -6.76
C ARG A 6 3.16 -23.57 -5.84
N LEU A 7 2.13 -22.81 -5.51
CA LEU A 7 2.21 -21.77 -4.47
C LEU A 7 2.41 -22.45 -3.11
N THR A 8 3.52 -22.13 -2.45
CA THR A 8 3.90 -22.75 -1.17
C THR A 8 4.10 -21.71 -0.05
N HIS A 9 4.26 -20.44 -0.41
CA HIS A 9 4.51 -19.34 0.50
C HIS A 9 3.82 -18.07 0.01
N VAL A 10 3.32 -17.28 0.94
CA VAL A 10 2.81 -15.92 0.72
C VAL A 10 3.45 -15.06 1.78
N PHE A 11 4.19 -14.02 1.37
CA PHE A 11 4.90 -13.11 2.28
C PHE A 11 4.23 -11.75 2.28
N GLU A 12 3.94 -11.22 3.46
CA GLU A 12 3.53 -9.81 3.64
C GLU A 12 4.74 -8.97 4.03
N THR A 13 4.94 -7.83 3.36
CA THR A 13 5.94 -6.85 3.81
C THR A 13 5.45 -6.08 5.03
N HIS A 14 4.15 -5.80 5.11
CA HIS A 14 3.52 -5.11 6.22
C HIS A 14 2.00 -5.28 6.14
N ILE A 15 1.28 -4.83 7.17
CA ILE A 15 -0.18 -4.67 7.11
C ILE A 15 -0.51 -3.44 6.26
N HIS A 16 -1.03 -3.67 5.06
CA HIS A 16 -1.30 -2.63 4.05
C HIS A 16 -2.41 -1.67 4.49
N ASN A 17 -2.30 -0.41 4.07
CA ASN A 17 -3.26 0.65 4.39
C ASN A 17 -4.07 1.13 3.17
N ASP A 18 -3.79 0.61 1.98
CA ASP A 18 -4.35 1.09 0.72
C ASP A 18 -5.17 0.07 -0.06
N TYR A 19 -5.09 -1.21 0.31
CA TYR A 19 -5.95 -2.26 -0.22
C TYR A 19 -6.22 -3.33 0.82
N VAL A 20 -7.23 -4.17 0.55
CA VAL A 20 -7.51 -5.37 1.34
C VAL A 20 -6.62 -6.51 0.83
N THR A 21 -5.78 -7.08 1.69
CA THR A 21 -4.87 -8.16 1.28
C THR A 21 -5.63 -9.41 0.83
N GLY A 22 -5.18 -10.01 -0.27
CA GLY A 22 -5.61 -11.35 -0.69
C GLY A 22 -4.77 -12.48 -0.10
N GLY A 23 -3.70 -12.15 0.64
CA GLY A 23 -2.66 -13.09 1.05
C GLY A 23 -3.19 -14.23 1.93
N LEU A 24 -3.97 -13.90 2.95
CA LEU A 24 -4.57 -14.89 3.86
C LEU A 24 -5.51 -15.86 3.12
N ALA A 25 -6.40 -15.32 2.27
CA ALA A 25 -7.33 -16.12 1.49
C ALA A 25 -6.60 -17.04 0.50
N LEU A 26 -5.56 -16.51 -0.18
CA LEU A 26 -4.73 -17.28 -1.09
C LEU A 26 -3.98 -18.41 -0.37
N ALA A 27 -3.40 -18.13 0.80
CA ALA A 27 -2.70 -19.12 1.59
C ALA A 27 -3.63 -20.26 2.02
N ARG A 28 -4.84 -19.94 2.49
CA ARG A 28 -5.86 -20.93 2.84
C ARG A 28 -6.29 -21.78 1.63
N ALA A 29 -6.50 -21.16 0.47
CA ALA A 29 -6.94 -21.85 -0.74
C ALA A 29 -5.88 -22.80 -1.32
N THR A 30 -4.60 -22.50 -1.11
CA THR A 30 -3.48 -23.24 -1.70
C THR A 30 -2.75 -24.15 -0.71
N GLY A 31 -3.00 -24.00 0.59
CA GLY A 31 -2.20 -24.61 1.65
C GLY A 31 -0.81 -23.99 1.81
N ALA A 32 -0.56 -22.81 1.23
CA ALA A 32 0.71 -22.11 1.38
C ALA A 32 0.90 -21.58 2.80
N ARG A 33 2.16 -21.46 3.22
CA ARG A 33 2.51 -20.78 4.47
C ARG A 33 2.27 -19.27 4.32
N TYR A 34 1.52 -18.67 5.24
CA TYR A 34 1.28 -17.23 5.25
C TYR A 34 2.24 -16.55 6.22
N LEU A 35 3.28 -15.92 5.68
CA LEU A 35 4.34 -15.27 6.43
C LEU A 35 4.02 -13.80 6.66
N VAL A 36 3.88 -13.44 7.92
CA VAL A 36 3.58 -12.08 8.41
C VAL A 36 4.52 -11.82 9.59
N ASN A 37 4.92 -10.56 9.82
CA ASN A 37 5.83 -10.24 10.91
C ASN A 37 5.28 -10.79 12.25
N GLY A 38 6.14 -11.43 13.02
CA GLY A 38 5.77 -11.99 14.33
C GLY A 38 5.29 -10.93 15.33
N ASP A 39 5.65 -9.67 15.15
CA ASP A 39 5.25 -8.56 16.02
C ASP A 39 3.94 -7.89 15.60
N ASP A 40 3.37 -8.26 14.44
CA ASP A 40 2.07 -7.72 14.01
C ASP A 40 0.93 -8.25 14.88
N ALA A 41 0.11 -7.33 15.38
CA ALA A 41 -1.11 -7.62 16.12
C ALA A 41 -2.25 -8.01 15.16
N VAL A 42 -2.32 -9.29 14.80
CA VAL A 42 -3.34 -9.85 13.90
C VAL A 42 -4.25 -10.86 14.58
N SER A 43 -5.48 -11.00 14.06
CA SER A 43 -6.53 -11.88 14.61
C SER A 43 -6.68 -13.23 13.88
N PHE A 44 -5.66 -13.65 13.14
CA PHE A 44 -5.65 -14.87 12.36
C PHE A 44 -4.32 -15.63 12.53
N ASP A 45 -4.36 -16.94 12.24
CA ASP A 45 -3.16 -17.77 12.26
C ASP A 45 -2.17 -17.35 11.17
N ARG A 46 -0.91 -17.19 11.56
CA ARG A 46 0.21 -16.87 10.68
C ARG A 46 1.37 -17.83 10.91
N THR A 47 2.24 -17.93 9.92
CA THR A 47 3.63 -18.33 10.14
C THR A 47 4.41 -17.06 10.50
N PRO A 48 4.82 -16.84 11.76
CA PRO A 48 5.56 -15.64 12.12
C PRO A 48 6.93 -15.63 11.44
N ILE A 49 7.41 -14.45 11.07
CA ILE A 49 8.76 -14.23 10.55
C ILE A 49 9.37 -12.96 11.15
N HIS A 50 10.66 -12.98 11.44
CA HIS A 50 11.40 -11.88 12.06
C HIS A 50 12.66 -11.53 11.28
N ASP A 51 13.33 -10.46 11.71
CA ASP A 51 14.59 -10.02 11.14
C ASP A 51 15.64 -11.14 11.03
N GLY A 52 16.29 -11.24 9.88
CA GLY A 52 17.40 -12.18 9.65
C GLY A 52 16.97 -13.62 9.35
N GLU A 53 15.72 -14.00 9.64
CA GLU A 53 15.23 -15.35 9.33
C GLU A 53 15.21 -15.60 7.82
N THR A 54 15.60 -16.82 7.43
CA THR A 54 15.68 -17.21 6.02
C THR A 54 14.76 -18.39 5.75
N VAL A 55 13.89 -18.23 4.76
CA VAL A 55 12.92 -19.23 4.34
C VAL A 55 13.40 -19.89 3.06
N ALA A 56 13.49 -21.21 3.06
CA ALA A 56 13.71 -21.99 1.85
C ALA A 56 12.41 -22.16 1.06
N VAL A 57 12.45 -21.78 -0.22
CA VAL A 57 11.34 -21.98 -1.16
C VAL A 57 11.81 -22.98 -2.22
N GLY A 58 11.44 -24.25 -2.05
CA GLY A 58 12.02 -25.33 -2.83
C GLY A 58 13.52 -25.50 -2.58
N GLN A 59 14.24 -26.06 -3.55
CA GLN A 59 15.66 -26.41 -3.37
C GLN A 59 16.59 -25.21 -3.53
N ARG A 60 16.30 -24.32 -4.48
CA ARG A 60 17.23 -23.26 -4.94
C ARG A 60 17.01 -21.90 -4.30
N ILE A 61 15.76 -21.55 -4.02
CA ILE A 61 15.41 -20.20 -3.60
C ILE A 61 15.54 -20.07 -2.08
N ARG A 62 16.18 -18.98 -1.65
CA ARG A 62 16.22 -18.54 -0.25
C ARG A 62 15.69 -17.12 -0.18
N VAL A 63 14.82 -16.87 0.79
CA VAL A 63 14.21 -15.57 1.04
C VAL A 63 14.55 -15.16 2.46
N ARG A 64 15.40 -14.14 2.62
CA ARG A 64 15.80 -13.61 3.93
C ARG A 64 14.98 -12.38 4.28
N ALA A 65 14.37 -12.38 5.46
CA ALA A 65 13.68 -11.22 6.01
C ALA A 65 14.68 -10.19 6.54
N ILE A 66 14.37 -8.92 6.30
CA ILE A 66 15.14 -7.76 6.76
C ILE A 66 14.13 -6.78 7.35
N HIS A 67 14.21 -6.52 8.64
CA HIS A 67 13.37 -5.53 9.31
C HIS A 67 13.71 -4.12 8.85
N THR A 68 12.71 -3.47 8.27
CA THR A 68 12.86 -2.18 7.60
C THR A 68 11.74 -1.24 8.02
N PRO A 69 11.65 -0.90 9.32
CA PRO A 69 10.63 -0.02 9.85
C PRO A 69 10.67 1.36 9.18
N GLY A 70 9.51 1.99 9.10
CA GLY A 70 9.38 3.37 8.62
C GLY A 70 8.00 3.60 8.01
N HIS A 71 7.65 2.87 6.95
CA HIS A 71 6.27 2.89 6.44
C HIS A 71 5.28 2.35 7.49
N THR A 72 5.71 1.32 8.22
CA THR A 72 5.08 0.84 9.46
C THR A 72 6.18 0.39 10.43
N PHE A 73 5.85 0.18 11.71
CA PHE A 73 6.84 -0.27 12.71
C PHE A 73 7.35 -1.70 12.48
N THR A 74 6.52 -2.57 11.90
CA THR A 74 6.78 -4.00 11.70
C THR A 74 7.17 -4.32 10.26
N HIS A 75 7.39 -3.31 9.42
CA HIS A 75 7.69 -3.49 8.00
C HIS A 75 8.93 -4.38 7.79
N LEU A 76 8.80 -5.36 6.89
CA LEU A 76 9.86 -6.25 6.44
C LEU A 76 10.13 -6.06 4.94
N SER A 77 11.38 -6.17 4.56
CA SER A 77 11.83 -6.40 3.19
C SER A 77 12.36 -7.83 3.05
N TYR A 78 12.32 -8.38 1.84
CA TYR A 78 12.72 -9.77 1.59
C TYR A 78 13.79 -9.86 0.52
N ALA A 79 15.01 -10.23 0.91
CA ALA A 79 16.12 -10.45 -0.01
C ALA A 79 16.10 -11.87 -0.57
N LEU A 80 16.13 -11.98 -1.89
CA LEU A 80 16.02 -13.21 -2.66
C LEU A 80 17.41 -13.65 -3.16
N THR A 81 17.79 -14.87 -2.84
CA THR A 81 18.96 -15.55 -3.42
C THR A 81 18.49 -16.78 -4.20
N ASP A 82 19.09 -17.03 -5.37
CA ASP A 82 18.94 -18.26 -6.13
C ASP A 82 20.29 -18.97 -6.19
N ALA A 83 20.40 -20.12 -5.52
CA ALA A 83 21.64 -20.90 -5.48
C ALA A 83 22.17 -21.28 -6.88
N GLY A 84 21.33 -21.34 -7.91
CA GLY A 84 21.77 -21.56 -9.29
C GLY A 84 22.45 -20.35 -9.95
N ARG A 85 22.41 -19.18 -9.31
CA ARG A 85 23.06 -17.93 -9.76
C ARG A 85 24.16 -17.47 -8.79
N GLY A 86 24.46 -18.26 -7.75
CA GLY A 86 25.40 -17.94 -6.69
C GLY A 86 24.72 -17.68 -5.35
N ASN A 87 25.50 -17.18 -4.38
CA ASN A 87 25.03 -16.95 -3.01
C ASN A 87 24.63 -15.50 -2.73
N GLU A 88 24.85 -14.60 -3.68
CA GLU A 88 24.52 -13.18 -3.57
C GLU A 88 23.02 -12.92 -3.81
N PRO A 89 22.39 -11.97 -3.10
CA PRO A 89 21.02 -11.57 -3.38
C PRO A 89 20.84 -10.99 -4.80
N ILE A 90 19.94 -11.59 -5.56
CA ILE A 90 19.60 -11.16 -6.93
C ILE A 90 18.48 -10.11 -6.96
N GLY A 91 17.68 -10.05 -5.90
CA GLY A 91 16.57 -9.13 -5.78
C GLY A 91 16.17 -8.88 -4.32
N VAL A 92 15.50 -7.76 -4.07
CA VAL A 92 14.89 -7.46 -2.77
C VAL A 92 13.48 -6.91 -2.97
N PHE A 93 12.51 -7.55 -2.32
CA PHE A 93 11.14 -7.04 -2.23
C PHE A 93 11.08 -6.02 -1.10
N THR A 94 11.06 -4.74 -1.45
CA THR A 94 11.30 -3.64 -0.51
C THR A 94 10.03 -3.08 0.12
N GLY A 95 8.85 -3.48 -0.35
CA GLY A 95 7.58 -2.95 0.16
C GLY A 95 7.52 -1.43 0.07
N GLY A 96 7.12 -0.79 1.16
CA GLY A 96 7.16 0.67 1.34
C GLY A 96 8.50 1.19 1.87
N SER A 97 9.45 0.35 2.24
CA SER A 97 10.74 0.81 2.79
C SER A 97 11.65 1.50 1.76
N LEU A 98 11.58 1.10 0.49
CA LEU A 98 12.33 1.73 -0.58
C LEU A 98 11.54 1.58 -1.87
N LEU A 99 11.25 2.70 -2.52
CA LEU A 99 10.59 2.79 -3.81
C LEU A 99 11.58 3.35 -4.83
N TYR A 100 11.21 3.40 -6.11
CA TYR A 100 12.10 3.95 -7.13
C TYR A 100 12.28 5.46 -7.01
N GLY A 101 13.42 5.92 -6.50
CA GLY A 101 13.69 7.34 -6.23
C GLY A 101 12.81 7.95 -5.14
N ALA A 102 12.14 7.13 -4.33
CA ALA A 102 11.22 7.55 -3.29
C ALA A 102 11.21 6.57 -2.11
N THR A 103 10.39 6.89 -1.10
CA THR A 103 10.07 6.01 0.03
C THR A 103 8.57 6.00 0.28
N GLY A 104 8.09 4.98 0.99
CA GLY A 104 6.72 4.96 1.50
C GLY A 104 6.52 6.04 2.54
N ARG A 105 5.29 6.54 2.64
CA ARG A 105 4.92 7.57 3.62
C ARG A 105 4.92 7.04 5.07
N PRO A 106 5.42 7.79 6.06
CA PRO A 106 5.52 7.33 7.45
C PRO A 106 4.34 7.73 8.35
N ASP A 107 3.32 8.41 7.83
CA ASP A 107 2.27 9.09 8.61
C ASP A 107 0.91 8.35 8.66
N LEU A 108 0.81 7.14 8.09
CA LEU A 108 -0.45 6.38 8.06
C LEU A 108 -0.85 5.77 9.41
N LEU A 109 0.09 5.69 10.36
CA LEU A 109 -0.15 5.12 11.69
C LEU A 109 -0.42 6.19 12.76
N GLY A 110 -0.83 7.39 12.34
CA GLY A 110 -1.10 8.52 13.23
C GLY A 110 0.05 9.51 13.30
N THR A 111 -0.29 10.79 13.40
CA THR A 111 0.65 11.92 13.39
C THR A 111 1.68 11.85 14.53
N GLU A 112 1.29 11.24 15.65
CA GLU A 112 2.14 11.02 16.81
C GLU A 112 3.31 10.05 16.55
N ASN A 113 3.20 9.21 15.51
CA ASN A 113 4.22 8.23 15.15
C ASN A 113 5.12 8.71 14.01
N THR A 114 4.68 9.71 13.25
CA THR A 114 5.29 10.16 11.99
C THR A 114 6.77 10.50 12.14
N ASP A 115 7.14 11.31 13.13
CA ASP A 115 8.54 11.74 13.34
C ASP A 115 9.49 10.58 13.65
N LYS A 116 9.00 9.58 14.38
CA LYS A 116 9.77 8.37 14.69
C LYS A 116 9.91 7.49 13.45
N LEU A 117 8.82 7.32 12.73
CA LEU A 117 8.74 6.46 11.55
C LEU A 117 9.56 7.01 10.37
N VAL A 118 9.62 8.33 10.15
CA VAL A 118 10.48 8.90 9.09
C VAL A 118 11.97 8.64 9.36
N ARG A 119 12.42 8.72 10.61
CA ARG A 119 13.81 8.41 10.97
C ARG A 119 14.12 6.92 10.84
N HIS A 120 13.17 6.07 11.21
CA HIS A 120 13.27 4.64 10.93
C HIS A 120 13.35 4.34 9.43
N GLN A 121 12.55 5.03 8.61
CA GLN A 121 12.57 4.89 7.15
C GLN A 121 13.96 5.19 6.58
N HIS A 122 14.58 6.30 7.03
CA HIS A 122 15.94 6.67 6.66
C HIS A 122 16.95 5.58 7.03
N ALA A 123 16.96 5.16 8.29
CA ALA A 123 17.85 4.10 8.77
C ALA A 123 17.66 2.77 8.02
N SER A 124 16.41 2.40 7.72
CA SER A 124 16.06 1.19 6.98
C SER A 124 16.56 1.20 5.54
N ALA A 125 16.42 2.32 4.84
CA ALA A 125 16.96 2.45 3.49
C ALA A 125 18.49 2.33 3.49
N HIS A 126 19.17 3.00 4.44
CA HIS A 126 20.62 2.87 4.61
C HIS A 126 21.05 1.44 4.96
N ARG A 127 20.29 0.73 5.79
CA ARG A 127 20.52 -0.69 6.12
C ARG A 127 20.44 -1.56 4.87
N LEU A 128 19.43 -1.37 4.02
CA LEU A 128 19.31 -2.09 2.74
C LEU A 128 20.50 -1.79 1.82
N ALA A 129 20.84 -0.50 1.66
CA ALA A 129 21.91 -0.07 0.78
C ALA A 129 23.31 -0.52 1.22
N GLY A 130 23.54 -0.63 2.53
CA GLY A 130 24.80 -1.12 3.10
C GLY A 130 24.90 -2.64 3.15
N GLY A 131 23.77 -3.35 3.21
CA GLY A 131 23.70 -4.80 3.38
C GLY A 131 23.47 -5.61 2.10
N LEU A 132 23.28 -4.97 0.95
CA LEU A 132 22.98 -5.63 -0.33
C LEU A 132 23.92 -5.18 -1.45
N PRO A 133 24.29 -6.08 -2.38
CA PRO A 133 25.07 -5.71 -3.57
C PRO A 133 24.39 -4.63 -4.42
N ASN A 134 25.21 -3.79 -5.06
CA ASN A 134 24.70 -2.75 -5.96
C ASN A 134 23.86 -3.30 -7.13
N ALA A 135 24.13 -4.54 -7.57
CA ALA A 135 23.42 -5.19 -8.67
C ALA A 135 22.07 -5.80 -8.25
N THR A 136 21.75 -5.86 -6.95
CA THR A 136 20.50 -6.42 -6.46
C THR A 136 19.32 -5.58 -6.97
N GLY A 137 18.38 -6.21 -7.67
CA GLY A 137 17.16 -5.57 -8.15
C GLY A 137 16.24 -5.13 -7.01
N VAL A 138 15.59 -3.99 -7.16
CA VAL A 138 14.63 -3.44 -6.17
C VAL A 138 13.20 -3.70 -6.66
N TYR A 139 12.35 -4.28 -5.79
CA TYR A 139 10.97 -4.63 -6.12
C TYR A 139 10.01 -4.07 -5.05
N PRO A 140 9.52 -2.84 -5.21
CA PRO A 140 8.60 -2.21 -4.25
C PRO A 140 7.17 -2.77 -4.37
N THR A 141 6.31 -2.54 -3.36
CA THR A 141 4.86 -2.85 -3.46
C THR A 141 4.09 -1.86 -4.33
N HIS A 142 4.62 -0.66 -4.50
CA HIS A 142 3.97 0.42 -5.24
C HIS A 142 4.93 1.09 -6.23
N GLY A 143 4.38 1.49 -7.37
CA GLY A 143 5.05 2.35 -8.36
C GLY A 143 4.23 3.62 -8.62
N PHE A 144 4.45 4.21 -9.79
CA PHE A 144 3.76 5.43 -10.26
C PHE A 144 2.26 5.47 -9.92
N GLY A 145 1.80 6.60 -9.35
CA GLY A 145 0.38 6.88 -9.08
C GLY A 145 -0.17 6.36 -7.74
N SER A 146 0.63 5.66 -6.92
CA SER A 146 0.20 5.26 -5.58
C SER A 146 0.29 6.40 -4.56
N PHE A 147 -0.76 6.57 -3.74
CA PHE A 147 -0.77 7.49 -2.60
C PHE A 147 0.03 6.97 -1.39
N CYS A 148 0.55 5.75 -1.45
CA CYS A 148 1.50 5.21 -0.47
C CYS A 148 2.94 5.69 -0.70
N SER A 149 3.26 6.20 -1.89
CA SER A 149 4.55 6.82 -2.18
C SER A 149 4.59 8.25 -1.66
N ALA A 150 5.68 8.64 -0.99
CA ALA A 150 5.85 10.01 -0.51
C ALA A 150 6.12 11.00 -1.66
N THR A 151 6.79 10.55 -2.73
CA THR A 151 7.01 11.32 -3.96
C THR A 151 6.66 10.47 -5.20
N GLN A 152 6.28 11.11 -6.31
CA GLN A 152 5.93 10.38 -7.54
C GLN A 152 7.17 10.05 -8.37
N THR A 153 7.17 8.87 -9.00
CA THR A 153 8.25 8.38 -9.87
C THR A 153 7.67 7.66 -11.09
N ASN A 154 8.28 7.83 -12.26
CA ASN A 154 7.91 7.13 -13.51
C ASN A 154 8.76 5.89 -13.79
N ALA A 155 9.72 5.57 -12.91
CA ALA A 155 10.60 4.41 -13.10
C ALA A 155 9.81 3.09 -12.99
N THR A 156 10.20 2.09 -13.78
CA THR A 156 9.60 0.75 -13.78
C THR A 156 10.55 -0.33 -13.26
N GLU A 157 11.83 0.00 -13.14
CA GLU A 157 12.89 -0.88 -12.62
C GLU A 157 13.98 -0.07 -11.92
N SER A 158 14.69 -0.68 -10.97
CA SER A 158 15.86 -0.10 -10.32
C SER A 158 16.72 -1.18 -9.65
N THR A 159 17.87 -0.76 -9.13
CA THR A 159 18.81 -1.58 -8.34
C THR A 159 19.23 -0.83 -7.09
N ILE A 160 19.75 -1.54 -6.08
CA ILE A 160 20.32 -0.90 -4.88
C ILE A 160 21.39 0.13 -5.27
N GLY A 161 22.24 -0.18 -6.24
CA GLY A 161 23.28 0.75 -6.71
C GLY A 161 22.70 2.01 -7.35
N GLN A 162 21.59 1.90 -8.08
CA GLN A 162 20.90 3.05 -8.66
C GLN A 162 20.26 3.90 -7.56
N GLU A 163 19.50 3.30 -6.65
CA GLU A 163 18.87 4.02 -5.55
C GLU A 163 19.89 4.74 -4.68
N ARG A 164 21.07 4.14 -4.41
CA ARG A 164 22.18 4.80 -3.71
C ARG A 164 22.67 6.08 -4.36
N ARG A 165 22.54 6.22 -5.69
CA ARG A 165 23.00 7.39 -6.42
C ARG A 165 21.92 8.45 -6.57
N THR A 166 20.64 8.08 -6.49
CA THR A 166 19.54 8.96 -6.92
C THR A 166 18.42 9.14 -5.91
N ASN A 167 18.22 8.22 -4.97
CA ASN A 167 17.10 8.30 -4.04
C ASN A 167 17.44 9.29 -2.91
N PRO A 168 16.60 10.33 -2.67
CA PRO A 168 16.85 11.32 -1.61
C PRO A 168 17.15 10.71 -0.24
N VAL A 169 16.49 9.60 0.11
CA VAL A 169 16.72 8.89 1.39
C VAL A 169 18.14 8.33 1.54
N LEU A 170 18.90 8.19 0.45
CA LEU A 170 20.27 7.66 0.43
C LEU A 170 21.31 8.71 0.04
N THR A 171 20.90 9.86 -0.48
CA THR A 171 21.80 10.91 -0.98
C THR A 171 21.82 12.16 -0.11
N GLN A 172 20.79 12.38 0.70
CA GLN A 172 20.69 13.50 1.64
C GLN A 172 21.14 13.09 3.04
N ASP A 173 21.44 14.08 3.89
CA ASP A 173 21.52 13.85 5.32
C ASP A 173 20.12 13.63 5.92
N GLU A 174 20.06 12.98 7.09
CA GLU A 174 18.80 12.58 7.72
C GLU A 174 17.87 13.76 7.98
N GLU A 175 18.37 14.91 8.46
CA GLU A 175 17.51 16.05 8.82
C GLU A 175 16.93 16.72 7.57
N THR A 176 17.72 16.83 6.50
CA THR A 176 17.22 17.31 5.21
C THR A 176 16.15 16.38 4.65
N TYR A 177 16.40 15.07 4.64
CA TYR A 177 15.43 14.07 4.19
C TYR A 177 14.14 14.11 5.01
N VAL A 178 14.24 14.14 6.34
CA VAL A 178 13.09 14.18 7.25
C VAL A 178 12.23 15.39 6.93
N ARG A 179 12.82 16.58 6.92
CA ARG A 179 12.09 17.82 6.66
C ARG A 179 11.40 17.80 5.29
N GLU A 180 12.14 17.48 4.22
CA GLU A 180 11.60 17.51 2.86
C GLU A 180 10.52 16.44 2.65
N LEU A 181 10.68 15.25 3.22
CA LEU A 181 9.68 14.21 3.15
C LEU A 181 8.37 14.67 3.80
N LEU A 182 8.44 15.22 5.03
CA LEU A 182 7.28 15.66 5.78
C LEU A 182 6.58 16.85 5.11
N ASP A 183 7.33 17.82 4.60
CA ASP A 183 6.80 18.96 3.85
C ASP A 183 6.10 18.52 2.55
N GLY A 184 6.54 17.40 1.97
CA GLY A 184 5.96 16.81 0.76
C GLY A 184 4.70 15.96 0.98
N LEU A 185 4.30 15.67 2.23
CA LEU A 185 3.16 14.80 2.50
C LEU A 185 1.82 15.48 2.17
N GLY A 186 1.06 14.84 1.28
CA GLY A 186 -0.30 15.21 0.94
C GLY A 186 -1.37 14.38 1.66
N ALA A 187 -2.62 14.81 1.51
CA ALA A 187 -3.78 14.04 1.93
C ALA A 187 -3.86 12.69 1.20
N TRP A 188 -4.47 11.71 1.87
CA TRP A 188 -4.71 10.37 1.32
C TRP A 188 -6.20 10.02 1.36
N PRO A 189 -6.65 9.04 0.56
CA PRO A 189 -8.05 8.66 0.47
C PRO A 189 -8.62 8.22 1.83
N ALA A 190 -9.73 8.81 2.25
CA ALA A 190 -10.33 8.58 3.57
C ALA A 190 -10.54 7.09 3.93
N TYR A 191 -10.68 6.19 2.95
CA TYR A 191 -10.86 4.77 3.22
C TYR A 191 -9.64 4.05 3.83
N TYR A 192 -8.44 4.62 3.73
CA TYR A 192 -7.21 4.03 4.28
C TYR A 192 -7.32 3.80 5.81
N ILE A 193 -8.09 4.64 6.54
CA ILE A 193 -8.35 4.46 7.99
C ILE A 193 -8.96 3.08 8.32
N HIS A 194 -9.61 2.44 7.35
CA HIS A 194 -10.26 1.15 7.54
C HIS A 194 -9.37 -0.03 7.14
N MET A 195 -8.37 0.19 6.29
CA MET A 195 -7.64 -0.90 5.64
C MET A 195 -6.75 -1.65 6.63
N GLY A 196 -5.92 -0.94 7.41
CA GLY A 196 -5.04 -1.59 8.39
C GLY A 196 -5.80 -2.48 9.38
N ARG A 197 -6.93 -1.98 9.92
CA ARG A 197 -7.81 -2.77 10.81
C ARG A 197 -8.43 -3.97 10.10
N THR A 198 -8.90 -3.80 8.86
CA THR A 198 -9.51 -4.87 8.07
C THR A 198 -8.48 -5.97 7.78
N ASN A 199 -7.28 -5.58 7.38
CA ASN A 199 -6.19 -6.49 7.07
C ASN A 199 -5.70 -7.23 8.32
N ALA A 200 -5.57 -6.55 9.45
CA ALA A 200 -5.21 -7.17 10.73
C ALA A 200 -6.28 -8.15 11.26
N ALA A 201 -7.56 -7.92 10.94
CA ALA A 201 -8.65 -8.81 11.30
C ALA A 201 -8.71 -10.10 10.44
N GLY A 202 -7.98 -10.15 9.32
CA GLY A 202 -7.96 -11.31 8.42
C GLY A 202 -9.16 -11.32 7.47
N PRO A 203 -9.11 -10.56 6.35
CA PRO A 203 -10.22 -10.45 5.42
C PRO A 203 -10.56 -11.81 4.78
N ALA A 204 -11.84 -12.02 4.53
CA ALA A 204 -12.31 -13.17 3.77
C ALA A 204 -11.87 -13.09 2.30
N ALA A 205 -11.94 -14.22 1.59
CA ALA A 205 -11.77 -14.21 0.14
C ALA A 205 -12.76 -13.22 -0.49
N PRO A 206 -12.35 -12.44 -1.51
CA PRO A 206 -13.28 -11.58 -2.21
C PRO A 206 -14.40 -12.42 -2.80
N ASP A 207 -15.65 -11.97 -2.64
CA ASP A 207 -16.76 -12.56 -3.36
C ASP A 207 -16.45 -12.45 -4.86
N PRO A 208 -16.55 -13.55 -5.63
CA PRO A 208 -16.55 -13.44 -7.08
C PRO A 208 -17.76 -12.58 -7.43
N VAL A 209 -17.54 -11.31 -7.78
CA VAL A 209 -18.60 -10.41 -8.22
C VAL A 209 -19.34 -11.18 -9.32
N PRO A 210 -20.65 -11.47 -9.17
CA PRO A 210 -21.40 -12.11 -10.24
C PRO A 210 -21.16 -11.25 -11.47
N THR A 211 -20.58 -11.83 -12.52
CA THR A 211 -20.37 -11.15 -13.79
C THR A 211 -21.70 -10.52 -14.12
N ARG A 212 -21.80 -9.20 -14.00
CA ARG A 212 -23.08 -8.51 -14.14
C ARG A 212 -23.42 -8.73 -15.60
N ALA A 213 -24.27 -9.73 -15.87
CA ALA A 213 -24.64 -10.09 -17.22
C ALA A 213 -25.01 -8.78 -17.89
N ARG A 214 -24.30 -8.43 -18.97
CA ARG A 214 -24.60 -7.24 -19.76
C ARG A 214 -26.10 -7.31 -20.00
N ARG A 215 -26.88 -6.45 -19.35
CA ARG A 215 -28.30 -6.35 -19.64
C ARG A 215 -28.34 -5.93 -21.10
N GLY A 216 -28.69 -6.87 -21.97
CA GLY A 216 -28.84 -6.62 -23.39
C GLY A 216 -29.71 -5.38 -23.56
N VAL A 217 -29.32 -4.51 -24.48
CA VAL A 217 -30.12 -3.37 -24.92
C VAL A 217 -31.38 -3.94 -25.57
N GLY A 218 -32.40 -4.26 -24.77
CA GLY A 218 -33.56 -5.01 -25.27
C GLY A 218 -34.61 -5.46 -24.27
N ALA A 219 -34.52 -5.14 -22.97
CA ALA A 219 -35.56 -5.49 -22.01
C ALA A 219 -36.27 -4.23 -21.45
N ARG A 220 -37.16 -3.65 -22.26
CA ARG A 220 -38.29 -2.86 -21.74
C ARG A 220 -39.39 -3.83 -21.28
N ARG A 221 -40.11 -3.44 -20.22
CA ARG A 221 -41.29 -4.06 -19.55
C ARG A 221 -40.91 -4.90 -18.33
N ARG A 222 -41.48 -4.74 -17.12
CA ARG A 222 -42.61 -3.98 -16.56
C ARG A 222 -42.19 -3.43 -15.18
N ARG A 223 -42.61 -2.22 -14.81
CA ARG A 223 -42.53 -1.72 -13.43
C ARG A 223 -43.60 -2.43 -12.60
N LEU A 224 -43.21 -3.06 -11.51
CA LEU A 224 -44.07 -3.37 -10.36
C LEU A 224 -43.81 -2.30 -9.27
N PRO A 225 -44.79 -1.98 -8.41
CA PRO A 225 -44.75 -0.79 -7.55
C PRO A 225 -43.65 -0.88 -6.48
N ARG A 226 -43.05 0.28 -6.21
CA ARG A 226 -41.87 0.50 -5.36
C ARG A 226 -42.24 0.44 -3.87
N SER A 227 -41.50 -0.34 -3.08
CA SER A 227 -41.25 -0.03 -1.67
C SER A 227 -40.04 0.92 -1.56
N PRO A 228 -40.00 1.88 -0.62
CA PRO A 228 -38.94 2.88 -0.56
C PRO A 228 -37.66 2.27 0.02
N ARG A 229 -36.68 1.94 -0.83
CA ARG A 229 -35.29 1.71 -0.40
C ARG A 229 -34.55 3.04 -0.37
N ARG A 230 -33.86 3.29 0.75
CA ARG A 230 -32.93 4.41 0.98
C ARG A 230 -32.00 4.59 -0.22
N SER A 231 -31.88 5.83 -0.68
CA SER A 231 -31.02 6.22 -1.81
C SER A 231 -29.54 6.07 -1.45
N SER A 232 -28.91 5.01 -1.93
CA SER A 232 -27.46 5.00 -2.16
C SER A 232 -27.20 5.57 -3.55
N THR A 233 -26.58 6.74 -3.65
CA THR A 233 -26.14 7.29 -4.92
C THR A 233 -25.00 6.42 -5.46
N PRO A 234 -25.15 5.75 -6.62
CA PRO A 234 -24.05 5.00 -7.20
C PRO A 234 -22.98 5.96 -7.72
N PRO A 235 -21.68 5.66 -7.54
CA PRO A 235 -20.61 6.47 -8.13
C PRO A 235 -20.74 6.45 -9.66
N ASN A 236 -20.74 7.64 -10.26
CA ASN A 236 -20.82 7.81 -11.71
C ASN A 236 -19.41 7.74 -12.30
N ALA A 237 -19.02 6.57 -12.81
CA ALA A 237 -17.73 6.34 -13.46
C ALA A 237 -17.67 6.86 -14.92
N ARG A 238 -18.38 7.96 -15.23
CA ARG A 238 -18.28 8.60 -16.55
C ARG A 238 -17.07 9.52 -16.54
N PRO A 239 -16.19 9.45 -17.56
CA PRO A 239 -15.15 10.46 -17.73
C PRO A 239 -15.81 11.84 -17.83
N SER A 240 -15.27 12.81 -17.09
CA SER A 240 -15.70 14.20 -17.18
C SER A 240 -15.42 14.71 -18.59
N ARG A 241 -16.43 14.73 -19.45
CA ARG A 241 -16.37 15.49 -20.69
C ARG A 241 -16.44 16.96 -20.32
N SER A 242 -15.48 17.76 -20.78
CA SER A 242 -15.55 19.21 -20.75
C SER A 242 -16.84 19.66 -21.45
N THR A 243 -17.83 20.07 -20.66
CA THR A 243 -18.97 20.79 -21.19
C THR A 243 -18.55 22.24 -21.35
N THR A 244 -17.99 22.57 -22.52
CA THR A 244 -18.01 23.94 -23.02
C THR A 244 -19.45 24.23 -23.45
N THR A 245 -20.31 24.58 -22.51
CA THR A 245 -21.57 25.26 -22.80
C THR A 245 -21.40 26.71 -22.43
N SER A 246 -21.35 27.56 -23.44
CA SER A 246 -21.48 29.01 -23.33
C SER A 246 -22.71 29.34 -22.49
N ARG A 247 -22.48 29.72 -21.23
CA ARG A 247 -23.44 30.43 -20.40
C ARG A 247 -22.97 31.87 -20.33
N THR A 248 -23.79 32.76 -20.89
CA THR A 248 -23.71 34.20 -20.70
C THR A 248 -23.72 34.53 -19.19
N PRO A 249 -22.88 35.48 -18.72
CA PRO A 249 -22.80 35.79 -17.30
C PRO A 249 -24.03 36.60 -16.89
N SER A 250 -24.82 36.07 -15.96
CA SER A 250 -25.75 36.85 -15.14
C SER A 250 -25.05 37.20 -13.83
N LYS A 251 -25.12 38.47 -13.44
CA LYS A 251 -24.49 39.05 -12.25
C LYS A 251 -24.92 38.30 -10.97
N PRO A 252 -24.03 38.14 -9.98
CA PRO A 252 -24.42 37.63 -8.67
C PRO A 252 -25.06 38.74 -7.83
N ASP A 253 -26.29 38.48 -7.35
CA ASP A 253 -26.87 39.23 -6.24
C ASP A 253 -26.18 38.81 -4.94
N SER A 254 -25.64 39.83 -4.27
CA SER A 254 -25.07 39.79 -2.93
C SER A 254 -26.18 39.67 -1.89
N SER A 255 -26.33 38.50 -1.26
CA SER A 255 -26.68 38.35 0.16
C SER A 255 -26.94 36.88 0.49
N CYS A 256 -26.12 36.30 1.37
CA CYS A 256 -26.55 35.62 2.59
C CYS A 256 -25.44 34.69 3.13
N CYS A 257 -24.92 35.12 4.28
CA CYS A 257 -24.56 34.30 5.44
C CYS A 257 -23.34 33.36 5.39
N ASP A 258 -22.28 33.83 6.06
CA ASP A 258 -21.38 33.03 6.91
C ASP A 258 -22.13 31.98 7.76
N PRO A 259 -21.46 30.87 8.10
CA PRO A 259 -21.33 30.56 9.52
C PRO A 259 -19.92 30.16 9.96
N ARG A 260 -19.63 30.56 11.21
CA ARG A 260 -18.39 30.43 11.98
C ARG A 260 -18.01 28.98 12.31
N PRO A 261 -16.72 28.71 12.62
CA PRO A 261 -16.21 27.38 12.94
C PRO A 261 -16.38 27.11 14.43
N ASP A 262 -17.21 26.14 14.81
CA ASP A 262 -17.17 25.47 16.13
C ASP A 262 -18.25 24.38 16.22
N GLN A 263 -18.05 23.22 15.56
CA GLN A 263 -18.72 21.95 15.92
C GLN A 263 -17.96 20.74 15.34
N LEU A 264 -16.79 20.41 15.90
CA LEU A 264 -16.20 19.08 15.76
C LEU A 264 -15.44 18.65 17.04
N ARG A 265 -16.04 18.92 18.19
CA ARG A 265 -15.63 18.42 19.51
C ARG A 265 -16.83 17.82 20.23
N GLN A 266 -17.29 16.65 19.79
CA GLN A 266 -18.14 15.72 20.56
C GLN A 266 -18.47 14.48 19.71
N ALA A 267 -17.46 13.67 19.39
CA ALA A 267 -17.68 12.31 18.89
C ALA A 267 -16.56 11.33 19.30
N LEU A 268 -15.81 11.66 20.35
CA LEU A 268 -14.79 10.83 20.97
C LEU A 268 -14.79 11.15 22.46
N ASN A 269 -15.73 10.56 23.22
CA ASN A 269 -15.60 10.18 24.64
C ASN A 269 -16.94 9.68 25.21
N GLY A 270 -17.05 8.35 25.31
CA GLY A 270 -17.66 7.62 26.43
C GLY A 270 -19.11 7.12 26.28
N PRO A 271 -19.54 6.19 27.14
CA PRO A 271 -18.76 5.23 27.95
C PRO A 271 -18.50 3.90 27.24
#